data_AF-D5ACL1-F1
#
_entry.id   AF-D5ACL1-F1
#
_cell.length_a   1.000
_cell.length_b   1.000
_cell.length_c   1.000
_cell.angle_alpha   90.00
_cell.angle_beta   90.00
_cell.angle_gamma   90.00
#
_symmetry.space_group_name_H-M   'P 1'
#
loop_
_entity.id
_entity.type
_entity.pdbx_description
1 polymer ?
#
loop_
_entity_poly.entity_id
_entity_poly.type
_entity_poly.pdbx_seq_one_letter_code
_entity_poly.pdbx_strand_id
1 'polypeptide(L)'
;MGNWGSQESSNCVNPKDMRFTQEDISSKFSNGGDRLEETVANIRAGRLDPKRLGPLEVHRGQNGEIWCENNRRLWVLRMSGIRSIEVKYKNNDFKSRSLGDQTREKLRDANFLPEIRGSAA
;
A
#
# COMPACT_ATOMS: atom_id res chain seq x y z
N MET A 1 -26.73 30.78 4.09
CA MET A 1 -26.13 29.74 3.26
C MET A 1 -24.64 29.67 3.60
N GLY A 2 -24.24 28.77 4.49
CA GLY A 2 -22.85 28.60 4.89
C GLY A 2 -22.12 27.69 3.91
N ASN A 3 -21.15 28.25 3.19
CA ASN A 3 -20.26 27.54 2.30
C ASN A 3 -19.31 26.69 3.15
N TRP A 4 -19.59 25.40 3.30
CA TRP A 4 -18.66 24.44 3.90
C TRP A 4 -17.63 24.08 2.82
N GLY A 5 -16.58 24.88 2.74
CA GLY A 5 -15.39 24.51 2.00
C GLY A 5 -14.84 23.21 2.60
N SER A 6 -15.09 22.09 1.91
CA SER A 6 -14.42 20.82 2.19
C SER A 6 -12.93 21.09 2.14
N GLN A 7 -12.31 21.14 3.31
CA GLN A 7 -10.87 21.20 3.45
C GLN A 7 -10.36 19.81 3.03
N GLU A 8 -10.16 19.61 1.73
CA GLU A 8 -9.47 18.44 1.20
C GLU A 8 -8.01 18.53 1.65
N SER A 9 -7.75 18.09 2.88
CA SER A 9 -6.40 17.80 3.32
C SER A 9 -5.84 16.79 2.33
N SER A 10 -4.85 17.20 1.54
CA SER A 10 -4.13 16.31 0.63
C SER A 10 -3.61 15.12 1.43
N ASN A 11 -4.31 13.97 1.35
CA ASN A 11 -3.98 12.76 2.09
C ASN A 11 -2.88 12.01 1.35
N CYS A 12 -1.76 12.68 1.07
CA CYS A 12 -0.62 12.06 0.42
C CYS A 12 0.34 11.51 1.48
N VAL A 13 0.74 10.26 1.33
CA VAL A 13 1.68 9.58 2.24
C VAL A 13 2.78 8.94 1.42
N ASN A 14 4.00 8.88 1.97
CA ASN A 14 5.08 8.13 1.36
C ASN A 14 4.82 6.62 1.53
N PRO A 15 4.80 5.82 0.45
CA PRO A 15 4.68 4.37 0.53
C PRO A 15 5.65 3.68 1.50
N LYS A 16 6.85 4.22 1.72
CA LYS A 16 7.82 3.68 2.69
C LYS A 16 7.39 3.83 4.16
N ASP A 17 6.50 4.77 4.45
CA ASP A 17 6.04 5.03 5.82
C ASP A 17 4.86 4.13 6.23
N MET A 18 4.28 3.40 5.27
CA MET A 18 3.17 2.48 5.51
C MET A 18 3.66 1.10 6.00
N ARG A 19 2.76 0.22 6.41
CA ARG A 19 3.04 -1.17 6.79
C ARG A 19 2.15 -2.11 5.98
N PHE A 20 2.70 -3.27 5.65
CA PHE A 20 1.93 -4.33 5.01
C PHE A 20 1.04 -5.02 6.04
N THR A 21 -0.05 -5.62 5.58
CA THR A 21 -0.97 -6.42 6.41
C THR A 21 -0.88 -7.91 6.08
N GLN A 22 0.03 -8.30 5.19
CA GLN A 22 0.24 -9.67 4.74
C GLN A 22 1.74 -9.96 4.64
N GLU A 23 2.15 -11.17 5.03
CA GLU A 23 3.55 -11.62 4.92
C GLU A 23 3.92 -12.03 3.50
N ASP A 24 2.90 -12.35 2.69
CA ASP A 24 3.05 -12.78 1.32
C ASP A 24 2.00 -12.11 0.43
N ILE A 25 2.30 -12.00 -0.87
CA ILE A 25 1.40 -11.46 -1.88
C ILE A 25 1.48 -12.27 -3.17
N SER A 26 0.40 -12.28 -3.96
CA SER A 26 0.44 -12.86 -5.30
C SER A 26 1.28 -12.02 -6.26
N SER A 27 1.99 -12.67 -7.19
CA SER A 27 2.74 -12.03 -8.28
C SER A 27 1.88 -11.24 -9.29
N LYS A 28 0.55 -11.31 -9.19
CA LYS A 28 -0.40 -10.66 -10.10
C LYS A 28 -1.47 -9.88 -9.35
N PHE A 29 -2.04 -8.88 -10.01
CA PHE A 29 -3.29 -8.25 -9.56
C PHE A 29 -4.49 -9.20 -9.71
N SER A 30 -5.56 -8.98 -8.93
CA SER A 30 -6.69 -9.93 -8.81
C SER A 30 -7.60 -9.93 -10.04
N ASN A 31 -7.47 -8.92 -10.90
CA ASN A 31 -8.06 -8.86 -12.23
C ASN A 31 -7.30 -9.72 -13.27
N GLY A 32 -6.29 -10.48 -12.85
CA GLY A 32 -5.69 -11.56 -13.65
C GLY A 32 -4.64 -11.16 -14.69
N GLY A 33 -4.50 -9.87 -15.02
CA GLY A 33 -3.65 -9.41 -16.12
C GLY A 33 -2.22 -9.06 -15.70
N ASP A 34 -2.07 -8.02 -14.88
CA ASP A 34 -0.78 -7.35 -14.73
C ASP A 34 0.11 -8.01 -13.66
N ARG A 35 1.36 -8.29 -14.04
CA ARG A 35 2.41 -8.73 -13.10
C ARG A 35 2.93 -7.54 -12.31
N LEU A 36 3.22 -7.74 -11.02
CA LEU A 36 3.71 -6.66 -10.16
C LEU A 36 5.04 -6.09 -10.67
N GLU A 37 5.98 -6.95 -11.05
CA GLU A 37 7.30 -6.54 -11.53
C GLU A 37 7.24 -5.77 -12.85
N GLU A 38 6.37 -6.18 -13.76
CA GLU A 38 6.12 -5.47 -15.02
C GLU A 38 5.51 -4.09 -14.75
N THR A 39 4.59 -4.01 -13.78
CA THR A 39 4.02 -2.74 -13.33
C THR A 39 5.11 -1.83 -12.76
N VAL A 40 6.04 -2.36 -11.95
CA VAL A 40 7.20 -1.61 -11.44
C VAL A 40 8.07 -1.11 -12.59
N ALA A 41 8.40 -1.96 -13.56
CA ALA A 41 9.20 -1.59 -14.71
C ALA A 41 8.54 -0.47 -15.53
N ASN A 42 7.23 -0.57 -15.77
CA ASN A 42 6.46 0.43 -16.50
C ASN A 42 6.38 1.77 -15.75
N ILE A 43 6.24 1.77 -14.42
CA ILE A 43 6.26 3.01 -13.62
C ILE A 43 7.64 3.65 -13.67
N ARG A 44 8.72 2.87 -13.43
CA ARG A 44 10.10 3.38 -13.48
C ARG A 44 10.48 3.91 -14.86
N ALA A 45 9.96 3.31 -15.93
CA ALA A 45 10.14 3.76 -17.31
C ALA A 45 9.22 4.93 -17.72
N GLY A 46 8.34 5.41 -16.84
CA GLY A 46 7.38 6.48 -17.14
C GLY A 46 6.24 6.07 -18.08
N ARG A 47 6.05 4.78 -18.35
CA ARG A 47 4.99 4.22 -19.22
C ARG A 47 3.66 4.07 -18.49
N LEU A 48 3.68 4.04 -17.17
CA LEU A 48 2.50 3.97 -16.31
C LEU A 48 2.57 5.04 -15.22
N ASP A 49 1.57 5.91 -15.16
CA ASP A 49 1.41 6.84 -14.04
C ASP A 49 0.99 6.05 -12.78
N PRO A 50 1.75 6.13 -11.66
CA PRO A 50 1.41 5.44 -10.42
C PRO A 50 0.02 5.80 -9.89
N LYS A 51 -0.52 6.99 -10.19
CA LYS A 51 -1.89 7.39 -9.79
C LYS A 51 -2.96 6.52 -10.41
N ARG A 52 -2.68 5.85 -11.54
CA ARG A 52 -3.63 4.91 -12.19
C ARG A 52 -3.85 3.65 -11.37
N LEU A 53 -2.98 3.34 -10.41
CA LEU A 53 -3.22 2.27 -9.44
C LEU A 53 -4.36 2.63 -8.47
N GLY A 54 -4.77 3.89 -8.40
CA GLY A 54 -5.76 4.40 -7.45
C GLY A 54 -5.17 4.64 -6.06
N PRO A 55 -5.95 5.27 -5.16
CA PRO A 55 -5.49 5.54 -3.80
C PRO A 55 -5.24 4.24 -3.03
N LEU A 56 -4.37 4.31 -2.03
CA LEU A 56 -4.16 3.24 -1.06
C LEU A 56 -5.16 3.36 0.08
N GLU A 57 -5.83 2.26 0.39
CA GLU A 57 -6.70 2.15 1.55
C GLU A 57 -5.85 1.84 2.78
N VAL A 58 -5.94 2.71 3.79
CA VAL A 58 -5.08 2.66 4.97
C VAL A 58 -5.85 2.81 6.28
N HIS A 59 -5.23 2.34 7.35
CA HIS A 59 -5.73 2.40 8.72
C HIS A 59 -4.66 3.00 9.63
N ARG A 60 -5.07 3.75 10.66
CA ARG A 60 -4.16 4.15 11.74
C ARG A 60 -4.09 3.04 12.78
N GLY A 61 -2.88 2.57 13.04
CA GLY A 61 -2.58 1.64 14.12
C GLY A 61 -2.47 2.36 15.48
N GLN A 62 -2.43 1.57 16.54
CA GLN A 62 -2.39 2.04 17.93
C GLN A 62 -1.23 3.00 18.24
N ASN A 63 -0.08 2.87 17.56
CA ASN A 63 1.09 3.72 17.79
C ASN A 63 1.28 4.77 16.68
N GLY A 64 0.21 5.08 15.93
CA GLY A 64 0.27 6.01 14.80
C GLY A 64 0.84 5.41 13.52
N GLU A 65 1.14 4.10 13.50
CA GLU A 65 1.58 3.40 12.29
C GLU A 65 0.47 3.41 11.23
N ILE A 66 0.84 3.47 9.94
CA ILE A 66 -0.14 3.46 8.84
C ILE A 66 -0.15 2.07 8.21
N TRP A 67 -1.23 1.32 8.37
CA TRP A 67 -1.37 -0.04 7.83
C TRP A 67 -2.15 -0.01 6.51
N CYS A 68 -1.62 -0.63 5.46
CA CYS A 68 -2.26 -0.66 4.14
C CYS A 68 -2.92 -2.01 3.86
N GLU A 69 -4.16 -1.98 3.36
CA GLU A 69 -4.86 -3.20 2.92
C GLU A 69 -4.50 -3.61 1.49
N ASN A 70 -4.07 -2.66 0.66
CA ASN A 70 -3.70 -2.92 -0.73
C ASN A 70 -2.23 -3.34 -0.87
N ASN A 71 -1.85 -4.46 -0.25
CA ASN A 71 -0.45 -4.92 -0.16
C ASN A 71 0.28 -4.95 -1.52
N ARG A 72 -0.37 -5.45 -2.58
CA ARG A 72 0.23 -5.49 -3.93
C ARG A 72 0.51 -4.11 -4.52
N ARG A 73 -0.40 -3.13 -4.35
CA ARG A 73 -0.18 -1.74 -4.80
C ARG A 73 0.92 -1.09 -3.99
N LEU A 74 0.92 -1.27 -2.67
CA LEU A 74 1.97 -0.76 -1.79
C LEU A 74 3.34 -1.30 -2.19
N TRP A 75 3.44 -2.61 -2.46
CA TRP A 75 4.67 -3.26 -2.91
C TRP A 75 5.18 -2.62 -4.21
N VAL A 76 4.33 -2.50 -5.22
CA VAL A 76 4.67 -1.88 -6.51
C VAL A 76 5.16 -0.44 -6.33
N LEU A 77 4.48 0.36 -5.52
CA LEU A 77 4.84 1.76 -5.29
C LEU A 77 6.19 1.91 -4.57
N ARG A 78 6.45 1.07 -3.55
CA ARG A 78 7.76 1.02 -2.86
C ARG A 78 8.88 0.63 -3.81
N MET A 79 8.68 -0.44 -4.56
CA MET A 79 9.67 -0.93 -5.52
C MET A 79 9.90 0.08 -6.63
N SER A 80 8.87 0.83 -7.05
CA SER A 80 9.01 1.89 -8.05
C SER A 80 9.69 3.16 -7.53
N GLY A 81 9.96 3.26 -6.22
CA GLY A 81 10.61 4.43 -5.62
C GLY A 81 9.70 5.65 -5.47
N ILE A 82 8.38 5.46 -5.55
CA ILE A 82 7.40 6.54 -5.37
C ILE A 82 7.47 7.05 -3.92
N ARG A 83 7.48 8.38 -3.76
CA ARG A 83 7.64 9.05 -2.46
C ARG A 83 6.37 9.70 -1.94
N SER A 84 5.30 9.74 -2.74
CA SER A 84 4.03 10.36 -2.37
C SER A 84 2.91 9.74 -3.20
N ILE A 85 1.88 9.22 -2.54
CA ILE A 85 0.67 8.69 -3.17
C ILE A 85 -0.53 9.06 -2.32
N GLU A 86 -1.68 9.25 -2.97
CA GLU A 86 -2.95 9.47 -2.29
C GLU A 86 -3.36 8.24 -1.47
N VAL A 87 -3.87 8.49 -0.27
CA VAL A 87 -4.44 7.48 0.61
C VAL A 87 -5.85 7.82 1.04
N LYS A 88 -6.65 6.78 1.26
CA LYS A 88 -7.97 6.84 1.87
C LYS A 88 -7.91 6.18 3.25
N TYR A 89 -8.01 6.99 4.30
CA TYR A 89 -8.13 6.47 5.66
C TYR A 89 -9.51 5.83 5.83
N LYS A 90 -9.53 4.57 6.29
CA LYS A 90 -10.74 3.86 6.69
C LYS A 90 -10.96 4.04 8.19
N ASN A 91 -12.21 4.30 8.58
CA ASN A 91 -12.60 4.60 9.97
C ASN A 91 -12.62 3.37 10.92
N ASN A 92 -12.19 2.19 10.45
CA ASN A 92 -12.21 0.96 11.24
C ASN A 92 -10.78 0.50 11.54
N ASP A 93 -10.51 -0.05 12.72
CA ASP A 93 -9.16 -0.57 13.10
C ASP A 93 -8.93 -2.02 12.63
N PHE A 94 -9.54 -2.39 11.50
CA PHE A 94 -10.09 -3.73 11.26
C PHE A 94 -9.07 -4.85 11.01
N LYS A 95 -7.81 -4.55 10.64
CA LYS A 95 -6.82 -5.59 10.31
C LYS A 95 -5.57 -5.63 11.18
N SER A 96 -5.22 -4.54 11.86
CA SER A 96 -4.03 -4.54 12.72
C SER A 96 -4.21 -5.47 13.93
N ARG A 97 -5.45 -5.58 14.44
CA ARG A 97 -5.83 -6.42 15.58
C ARG A 97 -6.01 -7.90 15.25
N SER A 98 -6.24 -8.24 13.98
CA SER A 98 -6.44 -9.62 13.54
C SER A 98 -5.13 -10.34 13.21
N LEU A 99 -4.02 -9.60 13.14
CA LEU A 99 -2.68 -10.19 12.98
C LEU A 99 -2.21 -10.67 14.35
N GLY A 100 -1.75 -11.92 14.44
CA GLY A 100 -1.10 -12.40 15.66
C GLY A 100 0.12 -11.54 16.01
N ASP A 101 0.44 -11.41 17.30
CA ASP A 101 1.47 -10.49 17.78
C ASP A 101 2.83 -10.66 17.08
N GLN A 102 3.23 -11.91 16.82
CA GLN A 102 4.49 -12.22 16.12
C GLN A 102 4.48 -11.70 14.67
N THR A 103 3.40 -11.96 13.92
CA THR A 103 3.24 -11.46 12.55
C THR A 103 3.19 -9.94 12.54
N ARG A 104 2.49 -9.31 13.50
CA ARG A 104 2.42 -7.85 13.61
C ARG A 104 3.80 -7.24 13.83
N GLU A 105 4.62 -7.83 14.70
CA GLU A 105 5.97 -7.35 14.98
C GLU A 105 6.88 -7.46 13.76
N LYS A 106 6.81 -8.57 13.02
CA LYS A 106 7.54 -8.72 11.75
C LYS A 106 7.11 -7.66 10.72
N LEU A 107 5.82 -7.42 10.57
CA LEU A 107 5.26 -6.47 9.58
C LEU A 107 5.45 -5.00 9.96
N ARG A 108 5.80 -4.71 11.23
CA ARG A 108 6.13 -3.35 11.70
C ARG A 108 7.45 -2.82 11.19
N ASP A 109 8.35 -3.68 10.72
CA ASP A 109 9.59 -3.22 10.09
C ASP A 109 9.26 -2.40 8.83
N ALA A 110 9.75 -1.16 8.78
CA ALA A 110 9.57 -0.28 7.64
C ALA A 110 10.19 -0.86 6.36
N ASN A 111 11.24 -1.66 6.50
CA ASN A 111 11.95 -2.31 5.40
C ASN A 111 11.34 -3.66 5.01
N PHE A 112 10.32 -4.14 5.75
CA PHE A 112 9.65 -5.37 5.39
C PHE A 112 9.10 -5.29 3.97
N LEU A 113 9.34 -6.35 3.19
CA LEU A 113 8.74 -6.60 1.89
C LEU A 113 8.12 -8.00 1.92
N PRO A 114 6.81 -8.14 1.63
CA PRO A 114 6.18 -9.44 1.52
C PRO A 114 6.84 -10.32 0.48
N GLU A 115 6.83 -11.63 0.72
CA GLU A 115 7.26 -12.62 -0.26
C GLU A 115 6.28 -12.66 -1.43
N ILE A 116 6.81 -12.72 -2.67
CA ILE A 116 5.97 -12.88 -3.86
C ILE A 116 5.73 -14.36 -4.12
N ARG A 117 4.47 -14.79 -4.04
CA ARG A 117 4.05 -16.15 -4.38
C ARG A 117 3.73 -16.25 -5.88
N GLY A 118 4.22 -17.31 -6.50
CA GLY A 118 3.95 -17.60 -7.92
C GLY A 118 4.76 -16.74 -8.90
N SER A 119 5.92 -16.23 -8.49
CA SER A 119 6.98 -15.83 -9.43
C SER A 119 7.64 -17.12 -9.93
N ALA A 120 7.21 -17.62 -11.08
CA ALA A 120 7.97 -18.67 -11.77
C ALA A 120 9.26 -18.03 -12.33
N ALA A 121 10.39 -18.65 -12.00
CA ALA A 121 11.68 -18.42 -12.64
C ALA A 121 11.63 -18.75 -14.14
#